data_AF-A0AAD9QE37-F1
#
_entry.id   AF-A0AAD9QE37-F1
#
_cell.length_a   1.000
_cell.length_b   1.000
_cell.length_c   1.000
_cell.angle_alpha   90.00
_cell.angle_beta   90.00
_cell.angle_gamma   90.00
#
_symmetry.space_group_name_H-M   'P 1'
#
loop_
_entity.id
_entity.type
_entity.pdbx_description
1 polymer ?
#
loop_
_entity_poly.entity_id
_entity_poly.type
_entity_poly.pdbx_seq_one_letter_code
_entity_poly.pdbx_strand_id
1 'polypeptide(L)'
;MKWARLARGFEYRDLHGIEIMTQGEVEERNKVRIPQNTRKSTSCHTRVWNEWTLERNSLPLERRKADGFTIVPEYDTLYTLCDLGLCFWLSEFAHEIKQKDGAEYPPNTLYPICAGLQRALRGNGLPEFDIFRYPKYNDYSKIPLIRE
;
A
#
# COMPACT_ATOMS: atom_id res chain seq x y z
N MET A 1 45.30 -22.59 8.63
CA MET A 1 44.46 -23.65 9.25
C MET A 1 43.33 -22.96 10.03
N LYS A 2 42.19 -22.73 9.37
CA LYS A 2 40.91 -23.42 9.58
C LYS A 2 40.37 -23.34 11.02
N TRP A 3 39.77 -22.19 11.35
CA TRP A 3 38.74 -22.09 12.39
C TRP A 3 37.47 -22.75 11.87
N ALA A 4 37.32 -24.04 12.14
CA ALA A 4 36.12 -24.79 11.82
C ALA A 4 35.39 -25.19 13.11
N ARG A 5 34.08 -24.98 13.07
CA ARG A 5 33.05 -25.49 14.00
C ARG A 5 33.06 -24.87 15.39
N LEU A 6 32.07 -24.03 15.63
CA LEU A 6 30.91 -24.40 16.46
C LEU A 6 29.72 -23.53 16.02
N ALA A 7 29.19 -23.82 14.83
CA ALA A 7 27.82 -23.43 14.49
C ALA A 7 26.91 -24.29 15.37
N ARG A 8 26.59 -23.77 16.56
CA ARG A 8 25.51 -24.31 17.38
C ARG A 8 24.21 -24.06 16.63
N GLY A 9 23.74 -25.10 15.95
CA GLY A 9 22.38 -25.16 15.43
C GLY A 9 21.43 -24.95 16.59
N PHE A 10 20.74 -23.82 16.57
CA PHE A 10 19.71 -23.51 17.53
C PHE A 10 18.41 -24.12 16.99
N GLU A 11 18.17 -25.39 17.30
CA GLU A 11 16.83 -25.97 17.17
C GLU A 11 15.95 -25.34 18.25
N TYR A 12 15.22 -24.29 17.89
CA TYR A 12 14.09 -23.83 18.70
C TYR A 12 12.91 -24.77 18.45
N ARG A 13 12.59 -25.60 19.46
CA ARG A 13 11.38 -26.43 19.46
C ARG A 13 10.18 -25.63 19.98
N ASP A 14 9.07 -25.79 19.28
CA ASP A 14 7.79 -25.15 19.47
C ASP A 14 7.16 -25.43 20.84
N LEU A 15 6.77 -24.36 21.53
CA LEU A 15 5.78 -24.41 22.60
C LEU A 15 4.49 -23.80 22.01
N HIS A 16 3.42 -24.60 21.94
CA HIS A 16 2.03 -24.23 21.55
C HIS A 16 1.53 -24.49 20.12
N GLY A 17 2.19 -25.30 19.29
CA GLY A 17 1.69 -25.57 17.93
C GLY A 17 1.68 -24.34 17.03
N ILE A 18 2.44 -23.31 17.42
CA ILE A 18 2.76 -22.15 16.61
C ILE A 18 4.02 -22.50 15.84
N GLU A 19 3.84 -22.90 14.58
CA GLU A 19 4.93 -23.14 13.64
C GLU A 19 5.64 -21.80 13.36
N ILE A 20 6.90 -21.68 13.79
CA ILE A 20 7.73 -20.50 13.47
C ILE A 20 8.12 -20.59 12.00
N MET A 21 7.44 -19.80 11.17
CA MET A 21 7.72 -19.71 9.74
C MET A 21 8.81 -18.67 9.46
N THR A 22 9.67 -18.97 8.50
CA THR A 22 10.57 -17.95 7.95
C THR A 22 9.79 -16.92 7.12
N GLN A 23 10.33 -15.72 7.00
CA GLN A 23 9.74 -14.65 6.17
C GLN A 23 9.47 -15.13 4.72
N GLY A 24 10.39 -15.91 4.13
CA GLY A 24 10.22 -16.46 2.78
C GLY A 24 9.08 -17.48 2.67
N GLU A 25 8.84 -18.29 3.70
CA GLU A 25 7.72 -19.26 3.70
C GLU A 25 6.36 -18.58 3.90
N VAL A 26 6.32 -17.50 4.70
CA VAL A 26 5.13 -16.65 4.84
C VAL A 26 4.80 -15.99 3.49
N GLU A 27 5.81 -15.48 2.78
CA GLU A 27 5.65 -14.91 1.44
C GLU A 27 5.12 -15.95 0.45
N GLU A 28 5.65 -17.17 0.47
CA GLU A 28 5.20 -18.24 -0.43
C GLU A 28 3.77 -18.71 -0.13
N ARG A 29 3.41 -18.90 1.15
CA ARG A 29 2.00 -19.18 1.52
C ARG A 29 1.07 -18.04 1.10
N ASN A 30 1.51 -16.78 1.23
CA ASN A 30 0.73 -15.63 0.74
C ASN A 30 0.55 -15.64 -0.78
N LYS A 31 1.58 -16.06 -1.54
CA LYS A 31 1.48 -16.27 -3.00
C LYS A 31 0.55 -17.42 -3.39
N VAL A 32 0.17 -18.34 -2.51
CA VAL A 32 -0.85 -19.35 -2.83
C VAL A 32 -2.25 -18.88 -2.42
N ARG A 33 -2.35 -18.10 -1.34
CA ARG A 33 -3.61 -17.66 -0.74
C ARG A 33 -4.35 -16.58 -1.53
N ILE A 34 -3.65 -15.65 -2.19
CA ILE A 34 -4.30 -14.53 -2.87
C ILE A 34 -4.77 -14.99 -4.27
N PRO A 35 -6.07 -14.98 -4.60
CA PRO A 35 -6.55 -15.39 -5.92
C PRO A 35 -5.89 -14.57 -7.04
N GLN A 36 -5.67 -15.20 -8.20
CA GLN A 36 -4.99 -14.55 -9.33
C GLN A 36 -5.70 -13.25 -9.77
N ASN A 37 -7.04 -13.25 -9.77
CA ASN A 37 -7.84 -12.07 -10.08
C ASN A 37 -7.63 -10.93 -9.07
N THR A 38 -7.48 -11.27 -7.79
CA THR A 38 -7.14 -10.30 -6.75
C THR A 38 -5.75 -9.72 -6.94
N ARG A 39 -4.77 -10.50 -7.39
CA ARG A 39 -3.43 -9.98 -7.71
C ARG A 39 -3.46 -9.02 -8.89
N LYS A 40 -4.18 -9.39 -9.96
CA LYS A 40 -4.35 -8.53 -11.15
C LYS A 40 -5.06 -7.22 -10.78
N SER A 41 -6.12 -7.28 -9.99
CA SER A 41 -6.82 -6.09 -9.48
C SER A 41 -5.90 -5.22 -8.64
N THR A 42 -5.21 -5.79 -7.65
CA THR A 42 -4.24 -5.05 -6.82
C THR A 42 -3.15 -4.39 -7.66
N SER A 43 -2.58 -5.12 -8.63
CA SER A 43 -1.55 -4.59 -9.54
C SER A 43 -2.07 -3.45 -10.42
N CYS A 44 -3.33 -3.50 -10.85
CA CYS A 44 -3.96 -2.38 -11.55
C CYS A 44 -4.01 -1.13 -10.66
N HIS A 45 -4.35 -1.27 -9.38
CA HIS A 45 -4.44 -0.14 -8.44
C HIS A 45 -3.07 0.43 -8.05
N THR A 46 -2.04 -0.42 -7.85
CA THR A 46 -0.67 0.07 -7.62
C THR A 46 -0.10 0.78 -8.84
N ARG A 47 -0.53 0.41 -10.05
CA ARG A 47 -0.17 1.15 -11.26
C ARG A 47 -0.76 2.56 -11.29
N VAL A 48 -2.02 2.74 -10.87
CA VAL A 48 -2.63 4.09 -10.76
C VAL A 48 -1.82 4.98 -9.81
N TRP A 49 -1.31 4.43 -8.70
CA TRP A 49 -0.38 5.16 -7.83
C TRP A 49 0.89 5.57 -8.57
N ASN A 50 1.56 4.65 -9.25
CA ASN A 50 2.80 4.94 -9.95
C ASN A 50 2.61 5.96 -11.08
N GLU A 51 1.51 5.89 -11.83
CA GLU A 51 1.14 6.88 -12.85
C GLU A 51 0.97 8.27 -12.23
N TRP A 52 0.19 8.38 -11.15
CA TRP A 52 0.03 9.64 -10.41
C TRP A 52 1.35 10.16 -9.84
N THR A 53 2.20 9.28 -9.29
CA THR A 53 3.53 9.64 -8.77
C THR A 53 4.41 10.26 -9.84
N LEU A 54 4.42 9.69 -11.05
CA LEU A 54 5.16 10.24 -12.18
C LEU A 54 4.64 11.61 -12.58
N GLU A 55 3.32 11.77 -12.68
CA GLU A 55 2.69 13.04 -13.03
C GLU A 55 2.99 14.12 -11.97
N ARG A 56 2.78 13.81 -10.69
CA ARG A 56 3.06 14.73 -9.57
C ARG A 56 4.53 15.12 -9.50
N ASN A 57 5.44 14.15 -9.61
CA ASN A 57 6.88 14.39 -9.60
C ASN A 57 7.38 15.06 -10.90
N SER A 58 6.54 15.25 -11.92
CA SER A 58 6.88 16.03 -13.12
C SER A 58 6.56 17.53 -12.98
N LEU A 59 5.70 17.92 -12.04
CA LEU A 59 5.27 19.31 -11.84
C LEU A 59 6.44 20.22 -11.44
N PRO A 60 6.38 21.56 -11.60
CA PRO A 60 7.40 22.47 -11.07
C PRO A 60 7.56 22.35 -9.54
N LEU A 61 8.76 22.55 -8.99
CA LEU A 61 9.04 22.41 -7.56
C LEU A 61 8.14 23.27 -6.67
N GLU A 62 7.75 24.44 -7.18
CA GLU A 62 6.86 25.40 -6.55
C GLU A 62 5.45 24.81 -6.33
N ARG A 63 5.03 23.88 -7.22
CA ARG A 63 3.77 23.13 -7.10
C ARG A 63 3.93 21.80 -6.37
N ARG A 64 5.16 21.31 -6.17
CA ARG A 64 5.44 20.07 -5.41
C ARG A 64 5.53 20.28 -3.90
N LYS A 65 5.95 21.47 -3.47
CA LYS A 65 6.13 21.77 -2.05
C LYS A 65 4.78 21.78 -1.34
N ALA A 66 4.51 20.73 -0.59
CA ALA A 66 3.39 20.66 0.32
C ALA A 66 3.90 20.13 1.67
N ASP A 67 3.78 20.96 2.71
CA ASP A 67 4.04 20.61 4.11
C ASP A 67 5.35 19.84 4.40
N GLY A 68 6.43 20.21 3.71
CA GLY A 68 7.77 19.60 3.89
C GLY A 68 8.03 18.34 3.08
N PHE A 69 7.05 17.87 2.30
CA PHE A 69 7.21 16.77 1.34
C PHE A 69 7.36 17.33 -0.08
N THR A 70 8.30 16.79 -0.86
CA THR A 70 8.62 17.31 -2.22
C THR A 70 8.62 16.23 -3.29
N ILE A 71 8.84 14.97 -2.91
CA ILE A 71 8.90 13.84 -3.82
C ILE A 71 7.96 12.78 -3.30
N VAL A 72 7.03 12.37 -4.15
CA VAL A 72 6.17 11.21 -3.89
C VAL A 72 6.98 9.94 -4.13
N PRO A 73 7.02 8.99 -3.19
CA PRO A 73 7.67 7.71 -3.42
C PRO A 73 6.85 6.82 -4.36
N GLU A 74 7.55 6.00 -5.14
CA GLU A 74 6.92 4.89 -5.86
C GLU A 74 6.28 3.91 -4.87
N TYR A 75 5.28 3.17 -5.35
CA TYR A 75 4.53 2.21 -4.53
C TYR A 75 5.45 1.25 -3.76
N ASP A 76 6.52 0.74 -4.38
CA ASP A 76 7.46 -0.23 -3.80
C ASP A 76 8.30 0.32 -2.65
N THR A 77 8.25 1.63 -2.40
CA THR A 77 8.92 2.28 -1.26
C THR A 77 7.93 2.99 -0.33
N LEU A 78 6.64 2.98 -0.66
CA LEU A 78 5.60 3.68 0.10
C LEU A 78 5.50 3.21 1.56
N TYR A 79 5.73 1.92 1.81
CA TYR A 79 5.70 1.33 3.17
C TYR A 79 6.88 1.75 4.05
N THR A 80 7.91 2.38 3.49
CA THR A 80 9.09 2.86 4.23
C THR A 80 8.90 4.24 4.85
N LEU A 81 7.82 4.94 4.48
CA LEU A 81 7.52 6.25 5.03
C LEU A 81 7.06 6.16 6.48
N CYS A 82 7.30 7.23 7.24
CA CYS A 82 6.65 7.41 8.52
C CYS A 82 5.13 7.61 8.36
N ASP A 83 4.37 7.35 9.42
CA ASP A 83 2.90 7.45 9.39
C ASP A 83 2.40 8.81 8.88
N LEU A 84 3.08 9.90 9.25
CA LEU A 84 2.73 11.25 8.78
C LEU A 84 2.87 11.37 7.25
N GLY A 85 4.02 10.97 6.71
CA GLY A 85 4.28 11.04 5.26
C GLY A 85 3.38 10.11 4.46
N LEU A 86 3.12 8.92 4.98
CA LEU A 86 2.18 7.97 4.39
C LEU A 86 0.76 8.54 4.36
N CYS A 87 0.28 9.06 5.50
CA CYS A 87 -1.03 9.68 5.61
C CYS A 87 -1.16 10.90 4.71
N PHE A 88 -0.12 11.72 4.60
CA PHE A 88 -0.09 12.90 3.75
C PHE A 88 -0.27 12.51 2.28
N TRP A 89 0.61 11.65 1.75
CA TRP A 89 0.58 11.30 0.34
C TRP A 89 -0.66 10.52 -0.09
N LEU A 90 -1.20 9.68 0.78
CA LEU A 90 -2.47 9.01 0.49
C LEU A 90 -3.64 9.99 0.43
N SER A 91 -3.57 11.16 1.06
CA SER A 91 -4.64 12.17 1.00
C SER A 91 -4.57 12.93 -0.29
N GLU A 92 -3.37 13.39 -0.64
CA GLU A 92 -3.09 14.02 -1.91
C GLU A 92 -3.50 13.11 -3.06
N PHE A 93 -3.10 11.84 -3.02
CA PHE A 93 -3.50 10.86 -4.02
C PHE A 93 -5.01 10.78 -4.16
N ALA A 94 -5.75 10.59 -3.06
CA ALA A 94 -7.21 10.44 -3.12
C ALA A 94 -7.93 11.72 -3.58
N HIS A 95 -7.32 12.90 -3.39
CA HIS A 95 -7.86 14.18 -3.82
C HIS A 95 -7.57 14.48 -5.30
N GLU A 96 -6.42 14.02 -5.80
CA GLU A 96 -5.90 14.45 -7.10
C GLU A 96 -6.10 13.45 -8.22
N ILE A 97 -6.34 12.18 -7.89
CA ILE A 97 -6.53 11.17 -8.92
C ILE A 97 -7.78 11.47 -9.72
N LYS A 98 -7.61 11.52 -11.04
CA LYS A 98 -8.66 11.78 -12.00
C LYS A 98 -8.74 10.68 -13.04
N GLN A 99 -9.91 10.57 -13.63
CA GLN A 99 -10.10 9.79 -14.84
C GLN A 99 -9.28 10.39 -15.99
N LYS A 100 -9.09 9.63 -17.08
CA LYS A 100 -8.30 10.08 -18.24
C LYS A 100 -8.87 11.31 -18.93
N ASP A 101 -10.17 11.54 -18.80
CA ASP A 101 -10.88 12.71 -19.30
C ASP A 101 -10.81 13.91 -18.33
N GLY A 102 -10.13 13.76 -17.19
CA GLY A 102 -10.00 14.78 -16.15
C GLY A 102 -11.18 14.84 -15.18
N ALA A 103 -12.18 13.96 -15.32
CA ALA A 103 -13.29 13.87 -14.37
C ALA A 103 -12.85 13.24 -13.04
N GLU A 104 -13.54 13.57 -11.96
CA GLU A 104 -13.32 12.92 -10.67
C GLU A 104 -13.75 11.44 -10.73
N TYR A 105 -13.05 10.58 -9.99
CA TYR A 105 -13.51 9.20 -9.84
C TYR A 105 -14.77 9.16 -8.98
N PRO A 106 -15.84 8.50 -9.42
CA PRO A 106 -17.00 8.28 -8.56
C PRO A 106 -16.60 7.41 -7.36
N PRO A 107 -17.28 7.52 -6.20
CA PRO A 107 -16.93 6.78 -4.99
C PRO A 107 -16.83 5.26 -5.17
N ASN A 108 -17.71 4.70 -5.99
CA ASN A 108 -17.74 3.28 -6.31
C ASN A 108 -16.49 2.80 -7.08
N THR A 109 -15.68 3.72 -7.62
CA THR A 109 -14.41 3.45 -8.29
C THR A 109 -13.22 3.85 -7.42
N LEU A 110 -13.31 4.98 -6.72
CA LEU A 110 -12.28 5.46 -5.81
C LEU A 110 -12.06 4.49 -4.64
N TYR A 111 -13.13 3.96 -4.06
CA TYR A 111 -13.05 3.01 -2.95
C TYR A 111 -12.27 1.73 -3.33
N PRO A 112 -12.58 1.03 -4.44
CA PRO A 112 -11.75 -0.09 -4.91
C PRO A 112 -10.27 0.25 -5.12
N ILE A 113 -9.95 1.44 -5.63
CA ILE A 113 -8.55 1.87 -5.81
C ILE A 113 -7.83 1.95 -4.47
N CYS A 114 -8.41 2.65 -3.50
CA CYS A 114 -7.86 2.75 -2.14
C CYS A 114 -7.77 1.37 -1.46
N ALA A 115 -8.81 0.54 -1.58
CA ALA A 115 -8.80 -0.81 -1.01
C ALA A 115 -7.74 -1.71 -1.66
N GLY A 116 -7.47 -1.53 -2.96
CA GLY A 116 -6.38 -2.17 -3.68
C GLY A 116 -5.02 -1.79 -3.12
N LEU A 117 -4.77 -0.49 -2.94
CA LEU A 117 -3.52 0.03 -2.35
C LEU A 117 -3.33 -0.44 -0.91
N GLN A 118 -4.37 -0.39 -0.08
CA GLN A 118 -4.34 -0.90 1.28
C GLN A 118 -3.96 -2.39 1.33
N ARG A 119 -4.58 -3.21 0.46
CA ARG A 119 -4.24 -4.64 0.38
C ARG A 119 -2.76 -4.84 0.03
N ALA A 120 -2.24 -4.02 -0.86
CA ALA A 120 -0.87 -4.07 -1.31
C ALA A 120 0.10 -3.68 -0.18
N LEU A 121 -0.17 -2.56 0.52
CA LEU A 121 0.61 -2.10 1.69
C LEU A 121 0.61 -3.11 2.84
N ARG A 122 -0.54 -3.74 3.12
CA ARG A 122 -0.63 -4.84 4.09
C ARG A 122 0.23 -6.03 3.73
N GLY A 123 0.40 -6.31 2.44
CA GLY A 123 1.30 -7.35 1.94
C GLY A 123 2.78 -7.02 2.05
N ASN A 124 3.14 -5.73 2.12
CA ASN A 124 4.51 -5.21 2.05
C ASN A 124 5.02 -4.63 3.38
N GLY A 125 4.55 -5.14 4.53
CA GLY A 125 5.10 -4.79 5.84
C GLY A 125 4.25 -3.86 6.70
N LEU A 126 3.05 -3.48 6.25
CA LEU A 126 2.10 -2.69 7.05
C LEU A 126 0.77 -3.44 7.29
N PRO A 127 0.77 -4.59 8.00
CA PRO A 127 -0.37 -5.51 8.07
C PRO A 127 -1.63 -4.91 8.71
N GLU A 128 -1.47 -3.95 9.62
CA GLU A 128 -2.57 -3.28 10.33
C GLU A 128 -3.07 -2.02 9.62
N PHE A 129 -2.45 -1.64 8.50
CA PHE A 129 -2.73 -0.37 7.85
C PHE A 129 -4.16 -0.29 7.31
N ASP A 130 -4.87 0.79 7.63
CA ASP A 130 -6.25 0.99 7.20
C ASP A 130 -6.45 2.44 6.76
N ILE A 131 -6.59 2.63 5.45
CA ILE A 131 -6.80 3.95 4.83
C ILE A 131 -8.12 4.56 5.32
N PHE A 132 -9.15 3.73 5.49
CA PHE A 132 -10.51 4.19 5.80
C PHE A 132 -10.73 4.50 7.28
N ARG A 133 -9.80 4.06 8.14
CA ARG A 133 -9.85 4.32 9.59
C ARG A 133 -9.47 5.76 9.93
N TYR A 134 -8.83 6.48 9.02
CA TYR A 134 -8.50 7.89 9.23
C TYR A 134 -9.74 8.77 8.94
N PRO A 135 -10.16 9.65 9.89
CA PRO A 135 -11.40 10.43 9.79
C PRO A 135 -11.57 11.22 8.49
N LYS A 136 -10.45 11.65 7.88
CA LYS A 136 -10.43 12.37 6.60
C LYS A 136 -10.92 11.57 5.39
N TYR A 137 -10.95 10.23 5.47
CA TYR A 137 -11.53 9.35 4.44
C TYR A 137 -12.88 8.76 4.86
N ASN A 138 -13.42 9.12 6.02
CA ASN A 138 -14.71 8.60 6.45
C ASN A 138 -15.89 9.25 5.68
N ASP A 139 -15.64 10.37 4.98
CA ASP A 139 -16.64 11.07 4.18
C ASP A 139 -16.91 10.44 2.81
N TYR A 140 -16.11 9.48 2.32
CA TYR A 140 -16.46 8.72 1.11
C TYR A 140 -17.70 7.83 1.30
N SER A 141 -18.05 7.54 2.56
CA SER A 141 -19.29 6.82 2.93
C SER A 141 -20.55 7.71 2.90
N LYS A 142 -20.39 9.04 2.79
CA LYS A 142 -21.51 10.00 2.76
C LYS A 142 -21.87 10.49 1.36
N ILE A 143 -21.21 10.00 0.31
CA ILE A 143 -21.68 10.26 -1.05
C ILE A 143 -22.95 9.44 -1.23
N PRO A 144 -24.12 10.07 -1.46
CA PRO A 144 -25.38 9.35 -1.54
C PRO A 144 -25.26 8.31 -2.64
N LEU A 145 -25.37 7.04 -2.23
CA LEU A 145 -25.70 5.94 -3.12
C LEU A 145 -27.06 6.29 -3.73
N ILE A 146 -27.06 6.98 -4.87
CA ILE A 146 -28.23 7.07 -5.72
C ILE A 146 -28.46 5.65 -6.21
N ARG A 147 -29.33 4.95 -5.49
CA ARG A 147 -30.06 3.79 -5.98
C ARG A 147 -31.15 4.33 -6.89
N GLU A 148 -30.96 4.16 -8.19
CA GLU A 148 -32.06 3.98 -9.14
C GLU A 148 -31.75 2.74 -9.99
#